data_AF-A0A2W4LVC9-F1
#
_entry.id   AF-A0A2W4LVC9-F1
#
_cell.length_a   1.000
_cell.length_b   1.000
_cell.length_c   1.000
_cell.angle_alpha   90.00
_cell.angle_beta   90.00
_cell.angle_gamma   90.00
#
_symmetry.space_group_name_H-M   'P 1'
#
loop_
_entity.id
_entity.type
_entity.pdbx_description
1 polymer ?
#
loop_
_entity_poly.entity_id
_entity_poly.type
_entity_poly.pdbx_seq_one_letter_code
_entity_poly.pdbx_strand_id
1 'polypeptide(L)'
;MTQRPPPAEGVRLEWHAVPAPVRAAVERALGSAVVAAATQPTGFSPGVAARLQLEDGRRVFAKAVGPAPNPDAPGFHRREARVVSALPPEAPVPRLLAVHDDAGTGWVVLAFEEIAGQHPAQPWRPDELERVLGALAALADMLTPSPLHPGAVATASERLAHDLCGWRLLRDEGPERASGLDDWSRRHLEALVALEAQAVAAAAGDTLLQ
;
A
#
# COMPACT_ATOMS: atom_id res chain seq x y z
N MET A 1 -2.31 -24.77 21.12
CA MET A 1 -2.27 -23.30 21.24
C MET A 1 -2.11 -22.75 19.84
N THR A 2 -3.16 -22.18 19.25
CA THR A 2 -3.12 -21.56 17.93
C THR A 2 -2.33 -20.26 18.04
N GLN A 3 -1.10 -20.24 17.52
CA GLN A 3 -0.30 -19.01 17.46
C GLN A 3 -1.03 -18.01 16.58
N ARG A 4 -1.32 -16.83 17.13
CA ARG A 4 -1.78 -15.68 16.35
C ARG A 4 -0.65 -15.32 15.37
N PRO A 5 -0.93 -15.14 14.07
CA PRO A 5 0.08 -14.57 13.18
C PRO A 5 0.50 -13.20 13.74
N PRO A 6 1.80 -12.88 13.75
CA PRO A 6 2.27 -11.61 14.27
C PRO A 6 1.66 -10.47 13.45
N PRO A 7 1.20 -9.38 14.09
CA PRO A 7 0.72 -8.22 13.36
C PRO A 7 1.86 -7.65 12.49
N ALA A 8 1.50 -7.00 11.40
CA ALA A 8 2.45 -6.21 10.61
C ALA A 8 2.96 -5.05 11.46
N GLU A 9 4.16 -5.19 12.03
CA GLU A 9 4.82 -4.19 12.86
C GLU A 9 5.97 -3.55 12.07
N GLY A 10 5.69 -2.44 11.39
CA GLY A 10 6.72 -1.55 10.84
C GLY A 10 7.10 -0.48 11.86
N VAL A 11 8.36 -0.03 11.84
CA VAL A 11 8.77 1.16 12.62
C VAL A 11 8.06 2.38 12.03
N ARG A 12 7.09 2.91 12.79
CA ARG A 12 6.36 4.13 12.45
C ARG A 12 7.12 5.36 12.91
N LEU A 13 7.09 6.40 12.07
CA LEU A 13 7.49 7.74 12.48
C LEU A 13 6.31 8.44 13.11
N GLU A 14 6.56 9.21 14.17
CA GLU A 14 5.58 10.13 14.72
C GLU A 14 5.31 11.28 13.74
N TRP A 15 4.11 11.86 13.78
CA TRP A 15 3.75 13.01 12.94
C TRP A 15 4.75 14.17 13.08
N HIS A 16 5.28 14.40 14.28
CA HIS A 16 6.25 15.47 14.52
C HIS A 16 7.63 15.22 13.88
N ALA A 17 7.90 14.03 13.34
CA ALA A 17 9.13 13.74 12.59
C ALA A 17 9.07 14.26 11.14
N VAL A 18 7.87 14.51 10.60
CA VAL A 18 7.68 15.17 9.30
C VAL A 18 8.24 16.60 9.39
N PRO A 19 9.02 17.12 8.43
CA PRO A 19 9.58 18.47 8.50
C PRO A 19 8.51 19.54 8.74
N ALA A 20 8.81 20.54 9.59
CA ALA A 20 7.85 21.59 9.95
C ALA A 20 7.24 22.33 8.75
N PRO A 21 7.99 22.68 7.69
CA PRO A 21 7.41 23.31 6.49
C PRO A 21 6.38 22.42 5.78
N VAL A 22 6.63 21.10 5.76
CA VAL A 22 5.75 20.09 5.15
C VAL A 22 4.47 19.94 5.97
N ARG A 23 4.56 19.89 7.31
CA ARG A 23 3.37 19.88 8.19
C ARG A 23 2.52 21.14 7.99
N ALA A 24 3.15 22.32 7.95
CA ALA A 24 2.45 23.59 7.74
C ALA A 24 1.77 23.66 6.36
N ALA A 25 2.34 23.02 5.33
CA ALA A 25 1.69 22.93 4.03
C ALA A 25 0.44 22.03 4.06
N VAL A 26 0.49 20.92 4.80
CA VAL A 26 -0.67 20.05 5.01
C VAL A 26 -1.78 20.77 5.76
N GLU A 27 -1.46 21.48 6.85
CA GLU A 27 -2.43 22.28 7.61
C GLU A 27 -3.09 23.36 6.75
N ARG A 28 -2.32 24.05 5.89
CA ARG A 28 -2.87 25.01 4.92
C ARG A 28 -3.79 24.35 3.90
N ALA A 29 -3.43 23.17 3.40
CA ALA A 29 -4.27 22.43 2.45
C ALA A 29 -5.58 21.94 3.10
N LEU A 30 -5.53 21.57 4.39
CA LEU A 30 -6.71 21.18 5.15
C LEU A 30 -7.53 22.37 5.66
N GLY A 31 -6.94 23.56 5.72
CA GLY A 31 -7.56 24.80 6.23
C GLY A 31 -7.65 24.87 7.75
N SER A 32 -6.95 24.02 8.49
CA SER A 32 -6.95 23.99 9.96
C SER A 32 -5.66 23.37 10.50
N ALA A 33 -5.20 23.85 11.67
CA ALA A 33 -3.99 23.36 12.32
C ALA A 33 -4.19 21.94 12.89
N VAL A 34 -3.13 21.13 12.91
CA VAL A 34 -3.13 19.82 13.56
C VAL A 34 -2.82 20.01 15.04
N VAL A 35 -3.79 19.71 15.90
CA VAL A 35 -3.66 19.91 17.37
C VAL A 35 -3.28 18.63 18.11
N ALA A 36 -3.53 17.46 17.52
CA ALA A 36 -3.10 16.18 18.06
C ALA A 36 -2.84 15.16 16.94
N ALA A 37 -1.96 14.20 17.21
CA ALA A 37 -1.66 13.09 16.32
C ALA A 37 -1.58 11.78 17.11
N ALA A 38 -2.19 10.73 16.59
CA ALA A 38 -2.14 9.38 17.14
C ALA A 38 -1.65 8.39 16.10
N THR A 39 -0.41 7.94 16.26
CA THR A 39 0.25 6.97 15.38
C THR A 39 -0.48 5.63 15.38
N GLN A 40 -0.68 5.06 14.18
CA GLN A 40 -1.28 3.75 13.97
C GLN A 40 -0.18 2.72 13.73
N PRO A 41 0.06 1.79 14.67
CA PRO A 41 1.24 0.92 14.66
C PRO A 41 1.19 -0.18 13.59
N THR A 42 0.01 -0.50 13.08
CA THR A 42 -0.19 -1.58 12.10
C THR A 42 0.30 -1.19 10.71
N GLY A 43 0.88 -2.14 9.98
CA GLY A 43 1.28 -2.00 8.57
C GLY A 43 2.79 -2.04 8.40
N PHE A 44 3.25 -2.20 7.15
CA PHE A 44 4.64 -2.56 6.86
C PHE A 44 5.53 -1.38 6.47
N SER A 45 4.96 -0.31 5.91
CA SER A 45 5.76 0.79 5.35
C SER A 45 6.40 1.65 6.44
N PRO A 46 7.72 1.90 6.41
CA PRO A 46 8.33 2.91 7.26
C PRO A 46 7.77 4.28 6.88
N GLY A 47 7.49 5.12 7.87
CA GLY A 47 6.85 6.42 7.68
C GLY A 47 5.76 6.69 8.71
N VAL A 48 5.04 7.80 8.53
CA VAL A 48 3.90 8.16 9.36
C VAL A 48 2.63 7.52 8.82
N ALA A 49 1.89 6.90 9.72
CA ALA A 49 0.48 6.55 9.55
C ALA A 49 -0.21 7.03 10.82
N ALA A 50 -0.95 8.14 10.77
CA ALA A 50 -1.48 8.78 11.97
C ALA A 50 -2.90 9.29 11.78
N ARG A 51 -3.72 9.14 12.81
CA ARG A 51 -4.96 9.91 12.95
C ARG A 51 -4.61 11.29 13.46
N LEU A 52 -5.00 12.33 12.74
CA LEU A 52 -4.77 13.72 13.11
C LEU A 52 -6.10 14.34 13.55
N GLN A 53 -6.06 15.10 14.65
CA GLN A 53 -7.14 15.96 15.09
C GLN A 53 -6.83 17.39 14.64
N LEU A 54 -7.78 18.01 13.96
CA LEU A 54 -7.69 19.41 13.55
C LEU A 54 -8.33 20.33 14.59
N GLU A 55 -7.88 21.59 14.63
CA GLU A 55 -8.39 22.61 15.54
C GLU A 55 -9.89 22.87 15.37
N ASP A 56 -10.40 22.74 14.15
CA ASP A 56 -11.83 22.88 13.82
C ASP A 56 -12.69 21.66 14.21
N GLY A 57 -12.09 20.66 14.87
CA GLY A 57 -12.75 19.46 15.35
C GLY A 57 -12.83 18.32 14.34
N ARG A 58 -12.45 18.53 13.07
CA ARG A 58 -12.36 17.44 12.08
C ARG A 58 -11.23 16.47 12.42
N ARG A 59 -11.37 15.24 11.91
CA ARG A 59 -10.34 14.19 11.99
C ARG A 59 -9.96 13.75 10.59
N VAL A 60 -8.67 13.52 10.39
CA VAL A 60 -8.13 13.02 9.12
C VAL A 60 -7.11 11.91 9.38
N PHE A 61 -6.90 11.05 8.40
CA PHE A 61 -5.84 10.05 8.43
C PHE A 61 -4.70 10.47 7.51
N ALA A 62 -3.50 10.64 8.06
CA ALA A 62 -2.32 11.04 7.30
C ALA A 62 -1.36 9.86 7.07
N LYS A 63 -0.96 9.68 5.82
CA LYS A 63 0.21 8.89 5.43
C LYS A 63 1.30 9.84 4.98
N ALA A 64 2.48 9.77 5.59
CA ALA A 64 3.61 10.62 5.20
C ALA A 64 4.92 9.83 5.14
N VAL A 65 5.73 10.09 4.12
CA VAL A 65 7.03 9.45 3.97
C VAL A 65 8.05 10.41 3.35
N GLY A 66 9.30 10.28 3.80
CA GLY A 66 10.45 10.96 3.22
C GLY A 66 11.38 9.98 2.48
N PRO A 67 12.49 10.45 1.90
CA PRO A 67 13.42 9.62 1.13
C PRO A 67 14.31 8.71 2.00
N ALA A 68 14.28 8.87 3.32
CA ALA A 68 15.01 8.01 4.25
C ALA A 68 14.02 7.23 5.13
N PRO A 69 14.29 5.94 5.43
CA PRO A 69 15.46 5.17 5.03
C PRO A 69 15.42 4.61 3.60
N ASN A 70 14.27 4.70 2.92
CA ASN A 70 14.07 4.14 1.59
C ASN A 70 13.79 5.26 0.55
N PRO A 71 14.71 5.52 -0.40
CA PRO A 71 14.54 6.57 -1.41
C PRO A 71 13.38 6.31 -2.38
N ASP A 72 12.92 5.06 -2.51
CA ASP A 72 11.80 4.70 -3.37
C ASP A 72 10.44 4.95 -2.71
N ALA A 73 10.40 5.09 -1.38
CA ALA A 73 9.15 5.18 -0.62
C ALA A 73 8.26 6.39 -1.01
N PRO A 74 8.82 7.59 -1.27
CA PRO A 74 8.05 8.69 -1.86
C PRO A 74 7.38 8.33 -3.19
N GLY A 75 8.02 7.50 -4.02
CA GLY A 75 7.45 7.00 -5.27
C GLY A 75 6.19 6.17 -5.06
N PHE A 76 6.14 5.36 -4.00
CA PHE A 76 4.94 4.60 -3.64
C PHE A 76 3.77 5.50 -3.22
N HIS A 77 4.03 6.53 -2.42
CA HIS A 77 2.97 7.49 -2.02
C HIS A 77 2.48 8.33 -3.20
N ARG A 78 3.37 8.75 -4.13
CA ARG A 78 2.97 9.41 -5.38
C ARG A 78 2.09 8.51 -6.24
N ARG A 79 2.42 7.21 -6.33
CA ARG A 79 1.57 6.23 -7.02
C ARG A 79 0.22 6.10 -6.34
N GLU A 80 0.19 5.98 -5.01
CA GLU A 80 -1.05 5.90 -4.23
C GLU A 80 -1.93 7.14 -4.44
N ALA A 81 -1.36 8.34 -4.42
CA ALA A 81 -2.08 9.58 -4.73
C ALA A 81 -2.75 9.52 -6.11
N ARG A 82 -2.01 9.13 -7.15
CA ARG A 82 -2.54 9.02 -8.52
C ARG A 82 -3.67 8.00 -8.62
N VAL A 83 -3.52 6.85 -7.96
CA VAL A 83 -4.54 5.79 -7.96
C VAL A 83 -5.80 6.27 -7.25
N VAL A 84 -5.69 6.76 -6.01
CA VAL A 84 -6.87 7.16 -5.22
C VAL A 84 -7.57 8.37 -5.83
N SER A 85 -6.85 9.33 -6.41
CA SER A 85 -7.46 10.48 -7.09
C SER A 85 -8.28 10.11 -8.33
N ALA A 86 -8.08 8.92 -8.89
CA ALA A 86 -8.84 8.44 -10.06
C ALA A 86 -10.02 7.54 -9.67
N LEU A 87 -10.18 7.19 -8.40
CA LEU A 87 -11.28 6.33 -7.98
C LEU A 87 -12.62 7.08 -8.08
N PRO A 88 -13.70 6.39 -8.49
CA PRO A 88 -15.02 6.99 -8.53
C PRO A 88 -15.47 7.39 -7.11
N PRO A 89 -16.22 8.49 -6.93
CA PRO A 89 -16.69 8.95 -5.62
C PRO A 89 -17.54 7.92 -4.85
N GLU A 90 -18.14 6.97 -5.57
CA GLU A 90 -18.96 5.89 -5.04
C GLU A 90 -18.14 4.70 -4.52
N ALA A 91 -16.83 4.64 -4.81
CA ALA A 91 -15.97 3.58 -4.31
C ALA A 91 -15.97 3.56 -2.78
N PRO A 92 -16.10 2.39 -2.12
CA PRO A 92 -16.10 2.26 -0.67
C PRO A 92 -14.68 2.38 -0.09
N VAL A 93 -14.00 3.48 -0.39
CA VAL A 93 -12.61 3.77 -0.02
C VAL A 93 -12.55 5.14 0.68
N PRO A 94 -11.57 5.36 1.59
CA PRO A 94 -11.39 6.67 2.19
C PRO A 94 -11.09 7.74 1.15
N ARG A 95 -11.89 8.81 1.14
CA ARG A 95 -11.68 10.01 0.30
C ARG A 95 -10.32 10.65 0.58
N LEU A 96 -9.59 10.95 -0.49
CA LEU A 96 -8.38 11.76 -0.43
C LEU A 96 -8.74 13.24 -0.28
N LEU A 97 -8.35 13.85 0.83
CA LEU A 97 -8.64 15.24 1.18
C LEU A 97 -7.53 16.21 0.75
N ALA A 98 -6.28 15.78 0.82
CA ALA A 98 -5.14 16.59 0.41
C ALA A 98 -3.94 15.72 0.01
N VAL A 99 -3.13 16.25 -0.90
CA VAL A 99 -1.83 15.72 -1.30
C VAL A 99 -0.82 16.85 -1.21
N HIS A 100 0.33 16.59 -0.59
CA HIS A 100 1.46 17.49 -0.60
C HIS A 100 2.73 16.72 -0.98
N ASP A 101 3.35 17.12 -2.08
CA ASP A 101 4.61 16.56 -2.59
C ASP A 101 5.66 17.67 -2.57
N ASP A 102 6.55 17.62 -1.57
CA ASP A 102 7.56 18.64 -1.34
C ASP A 102 8.88 18.23 -1.99
N ALA A 103 9.16 18.81 -3.16
CA ALA A 103 10.39 18.51 -3.90
C ALA A 103 11.68 18.92 -3.16
N GLY A 104 11.61 19.93 -2.27
CA GLY A 104 12.77 20.43 -1.54
C GLY A 104 13.28 19.46 -0.47
N THR A 105 12.36 18.78 0.21
CA THR A 105 12.66 17.81 1.28
C THR A 105 12.50 16.36 0.82
N GLY A 106 11.86 16.13 -0.33
CA GLY A 106 11.52 14.80 -0.84
C GLY A 106 10.36 14.12 -0.13
N TRP A 107 9.64 14.83 0.75
CA TRP A 107 8.51 14.28 1.49
C TRP A 107 7.22 14.29 0.69
N VAL A 108 6.43 13.23 0.85
CA VAL A 108 5.08 13.11 0.28
C VAL A 108 4.11 12.82 1.41
N VAL A 109 3.03 13.61 1.47
CA VAL A 109 1.95 13.45 2.45
C VAL A 109 0.62 13.31 1.74
N LEU A 110 -0.15 12.29 2.14
CA LEU A 110 -1.53 12.05 1.74
C LEU A 110 -2.41 12.18 2.97
N ALA A 111 -3.44 13.02 2.91
CA ALA A 111 -4.45 13.14 3.97
C ALA A 111 -5.77 12.59 3.44
N PHE A 112 -6.37 11.66 4.18
CA PHE A 112 -7.62 11.00 3.87
C PHE A 112 -8.69 11.33 4.92
N GLU A 113 -9.94 11.08 4.58
CA GLU A 113 -10.99 11.03 5.59
C GLU A 113 -10.67 9.96 6.66
N GLU A 114 -10.94 10.29 7.91
CA GLU A 114 -10.82 9.32 8.99
C GLU A 114 -12.09 8.49 9.09
N ILE A 115 -11.98 7.18 8.88
CA ILE A 115 -13.10 6.27 9.04
C ILE A 115 -13.14 5.78 10.49
N ALA A 116 -14.26 6.02 11.16
CA ALA A 116 -14.59 5.48 12.48
C ALA A 116 -14.92 3.98 12.39
N GLY A 117 -13.99 3.20 11.83
CA GLY A 117 -14.08 1.76 11.64
C GLY A 117 -13.15 0.99 12.56
N GLN A 118 -13.29 -0.33 12.51
CA GLN A 118 -12.44 -1.28 13.22
C GLN A 118 -11.87 -2.32 12.26
N HIS A 119 -10.66 -2.79 12.54
CA HIS A 119 -10.13 -3.94 11.82
C HIS A 119 -10.96 -5.19 12.11
N PRO A 120 -11.13 -6.09 11.13
CA PRO A 120 -11.77 -7.37 11.36
C PRO A 120 -11.00 -8.20 12.40
N ALA A 121 -11.71 -9.01 13.15
CA ALA A 121 -11.18 -9.85 14.21
C ALA A 121 -10.18 -10.88 13.69
N GLN A 122 -9.18 -11.18 14.52
CA GLN A 122 -8.21 -12.24 14.30
C GLN A 122 -8.22 -13.21 15.51
N PRO A 123 -8.63 -14.49 15.34
CA PRO A 123 -9.05 -15.13 14.09
C PRO A 123 -10.38 -14.58 13.53
N TRP A 124 -10.57 -14.74 12.21
CA TRP A 124 -11.75 -14.24 11.49
C TRP A 124 -13.06 -14.73 12.08
N ARG A 125 -14.00 -13.80 12.21
CA ARG A 125 -15.42 -14.12 12.41
C ARG A 125 -16.09 -14.29 11.04
N PRO A 126 -16.95 -15.30 10.85
CA PRO A 126 -17.59 -15.54 9.56
C PRO A 126 -18.32 -14.32 8.99
N ASP A 127 -19.07 -13.58 9.81
CA ASP A 127 -19.83 -12.41 9.37
C ASP A 127 -18.92 -11.24 8.94
N GLU A 128 -17.78 -11.05 9.62
CA GLU A 128 -16.80 -10.04 9.23
C GLU A 128 -16.04 -10.43 7.96
N LEU A 129 -15.75 -11.73 7.77
CA LEU A 129 -15.15 -12.25 6.53
C LEU A 129 -16.09 -12.05 5.34
N GLU A 130 -17.37 -12.38 5.49
CA GLU A 130 -18.38 -12.17 4.45
C GLU A 130 -18.48 -10.70 4.03
N ARG A 131 -18.43 -9.76 4.98
CA ARG A 131 -18.41 -8.32 4.69
C ARG A 131 -17.17 -7.90 3.90
N VAL A 132 -15.99 -8.40 4.27
CA VAL A 132 -14.74 -8.09 3.56
C VAL A 132 -14.78 -8.63 2.13
N LEU A 133 -15.20 -9.89 1.95
CA LEU A 133 -15.33 -10.49 0.63
C LEU A 133 -16.36 -9.77 -0.24
N GLY A 134 -17.50 -9.39 0.33
CA GLY A 134 -18.52 -8.60 -0.37
C GLY A 134 -18.01 -7.23 -0.80
N ALA A 135 -17.23 -6.53 0.05
CA ALA A 135 -16.62 -5.26 -0.29
C ALA A 135 -15.57 -5.39 -1.40
N LEU A 136 -14.75 -6.45 -1.38
CA LEU A 136 -13.77 -6.73 -2.43
C LEU A 136 -14.44 -7.06 -3.77
N ALA A 137 -15.52 -7.83 -3.76
CA ALA A 137 -16.29 -8.13 -4.96
C ALA A 137 -16.92 -6.85 -5.57
N ALA A 138 -17.55 -6.01 -4.73
CA ALA A 138 -18.11 -4.75 -5.17
C ALA A 138 -17.05 -3.78 -5.73
N LEU A 139 -15.86 -3.74 -5.12
CA LEU A 139 -14.73 -2.98 -5.65
C LEU A 139 -14.26 -3.51 -6.99
N ALA A 140 -14.14 -4.83 -7.15
CA ALA A 140 -13.74 -5.43 -8.42
C ALA A 140 -14.73 -5.10 -9.54
N ASP A 141 -16.04 -5.19 -9.26
CA ASP A 141 -17.09 -4.84 -10.21
C ASP A 141 -17.03 -3.35 -10.59
N MET A 142 -16.87 -2.45 -9.61
CA MET A 142 -16.83 -1.01 -9.83
C MET A 142 -15.56 -0.54 -10.56
N LEU A 143 -14.45 -1.25 -10.35
CA LEU A 143 -13.15 -0.92 -10.91
C LEU A 143 -12.79 -1.77 -12.15
N THR A 144 -13.81 -2.36 -12.78
CA THR A 144 -13.73 -3.06 -14.07
C THR A 144 -14.68 -2.42 -15.09
N PRO A 145 -14.17 -1.80 -16.17
CA PRO A 145 -12.75 -1.58 -16.44
C PRO A 145 -12.15 -0.55 -15.46
N SER A 146 -10.83 -0.59 -15.32
CA SER A 146 -10.06 0.32 -14.48
C SER A 146 -10.37 1.78 -14.84
N PRO A 147 -10.62 2.65 -13.84
CA PRO A 147 -10.85 4.07 -14.08
C PRO A 147 -9.57 4.83 -14.44
N LEU A 148 -8.40 4.19 -14.33
CA LEU A 148 -7.12 4.79 -14.67
C LEU A 148 -6.92 4.81 -16.19
N HIS A 149 -6.49 5.96 -16.71
CA HIS A 149 -6.01 6.04 -18.08
C HIS A 149 -4.83 5.08 -18.31
N PRO A 150 -4.74 4.40 -19.47
CA PRO A 150 -3.60 3.56 -19.81
C PRO A 150 -2.27 4.32 -19.63
N GLY A 151 -1.32 3.69 -18.93
CA GLY A 151 -0.02 4.29 -18.63
C GLY A 151 0.02 5.24 -17.43
N ALA A 152 -1.10 5.52 -16.76
CA ALA A 152 -1.11 6.33 -15.53
C ALA A 152 -0.26 5.68 -14.41
N VAL A 153 -0.27 4.34 -14.35
CA VAL A 153 0.59 3.51 -13.50
C VAL A 153 0.95 2.23 -14.25
N ALA A 154 2.07 1.60 -13.88
CA ALA A 154 2.40 0.25 -14.35
C ALA A 154 1.35 -0.76 -13.90
N THR A 155 0.93 -1.61 -14.84
CA THR A 155 0.02 -2.74 -14.65
C THR A 155 0.63 -3.82 -13.75
N ALA A 156 -0.21 -4.73 -13.24
CA ALA A 156 0.26 -5.89 -12.49
C ALA A 156 1.17 -6.78 -13.36
N SER A 157 0.81 -7.04 -14.61
CA SER A 157 1.63 -7.79 -15.57
C SER A 157 3.01 -7.18 -15.78
N GLU A 158 3.11 -5.86 -16.00
CA GLU A 158 4.39 -5.18 -16.19
C GLU A 158 5.27 -5.26 -14.95
N ARG A 159 4.68 -5.11 -13.75
CA ARG A 159 5.41 -5.26 -12.49
C ARG A 159 5.90 -6.70 -12.29
N LEU A 160 5.03 -7.68 -12.46
CA LEU A 160 5.37 -9.09 -12.26
C LEU A 160 6.41 -9.59 -13.27
N ALA A 161 6.44 -9.04 -14.50
CA ALA A 161 7.48 -9.35 -15.48
C ALA A 161 8.90 -9.01 -14.99
N HIS A 162 9.02 -7.99 -14.13
CA HIS A 162 10.27 -7.56 -13.52
C HIS A 162 10.49 -8.18 -12.12
N ASP A 163 9.47 -8.12 -11.26
CA ASP A 163 9.60 -8.40 -9.83
C ASP A 163 9.50 -9.91 -9.51
N LEU A 164 8.76 -10.68 -10.29
CA LEU A 164 8.59 -12.13 -10.09
C LEU A 164 9.51 -12.91 -11.03
N CYS A 165 10.82 -12.86 -10.75
CA CYS A 165 11.84 -13.56 -11.53
C CYS A 165 12.82 -14.41 -10.69
N GLY A 166 12.52 -14.58 -9.39
CA GLY A 166 13.43 -15.19 -8.43
C GLY A 166 13.79 -16.65 -8.74
N TRP A 167 12.84 -17.45 -9.22
CA TRP A 167 13.12 -18.85 -9.56
C TRP A 167 14.00 -18.96 -10.78
N ARG A 168 13.74 -18.16 -11.82
CA ARG A 168 14.59 -18.08 -13.01
C ARG A 168 16.00 -17.64 -12.64
N LEU A 169 16.15 -16.60 -11.81
CA LEU A 169 17.47 -16.15 -11.34
C LEU A 169 18.22 -17.25 -10.59
N LEU A 170 17.57 -17.94 -9.66
CA LEU A 170 18.18 -19.04 -8.90
C LEU A 170 18.64 -20.19 -9.80
N ARG A 171 17.89 -20.50 -10.85
CA ARG A 171 18.27 -21.51 -11.84
C ARG A 171 19.49 -21.05 -12.66
N ASP A 172 19.46 -19.81 -13.16
CA ASP A 172 20.46 -19.30 -14.11
C ASP A 172 21.82 -19.02 -13.42
N GLU A 173 21.80 -18.68 -12.13
CA GLU A 173 23.01 -18.41 -11.33
C GLU A 173 23.70 -19.68 -10.79
N GLY A 174 23.11 -20.86 -11.03
CA GLY A 174 23.75 -22.15 -10.83
C GLY A 174 23.62 -22.75 -9.41
N PRO A 175 24.20 -23.95 -9.22
CA PRO A 175 23.94 -24.81 -8.06
C PRO A 175 24.39 -24.20 -6.72
N GLU A 176 25.34 -23.26 -6.72
CA GLU A 176 25.79 -22.59 -5.49
C GLU A 176 24.69 -21.71 -4.88
N ARG A 177 23.96 -20.92 -5.68
CA ARG A 177 22.80 -20.15 -5.17
C ARG A 177 21.62 -21.04 -4.85
N ALA A 178 21.41 -22.10 -5.64
CA ALA A 178 20.36 -23.08 -5.37
C ALA A 178 20.64 -23.96 -4.13
N SER A 179 21.86 -23.96 -3.59
CA SER A 179 22.23 -24.75 -2.39
C SER A 179 21.49 -24.31 -1.12
N GLY A 180 21.02 -23.06 -1.07
CA GLY A 180 20.20 -22.54 0.02
C GLY A 180 18.73 -22.99 -0.02
N LEU A 181 18.31 -23.68 -1.09
CA LEU A 181 16.95 -24.19 -1.23
C LEU A 181 16.78 -25.54 -0.49
N ASP A 182 15.60 -25.75 0.07
CA ASP A 182 15.21 -27.05 0.59
C ASP A 182 15.11 -28.11 -0.53
N ASP A 183 15.06 -29.38 -0.15
CA ASP A 183 15.08 -30.49 -1.10
C ASP A 183 13.85 -30.50 -2.03
N TRP A 184 12.68 -30.04 -1.57
CA TRP A 184 11.49 -29.96 -2.40
C TRP A 184 11.67 -28.86 -3.46
N SER A 185 12.03 -27.66 -3.04
CA SER A 185 12.25 -26.54 -3.96
C SER A 185 13.31 -26.86 -5.01
N ARG A 186 14.41 -27.53 -4.65
CA ARG A 186 15.42 -27.98 -5.62
C ARG A 186 14.88 -28.98 -6.64
N ARG A 187 14.11 -29.98 -6.20
CA ARG A 187 13.50 -30.98 -7.10
C ARG A 187 12.45 -30.36 -8.03
N HIS A 188 11.81 -29.28 -7.61
CA HIS A 188 10.72 -28.63 -8.34
C HIS A 188 11.13 -27.32 -9.03
N LEU A 189 12.42 -26.99 -9.08
CA LEU A 189 12.91 -25.70 -9.59
C LEU A 189 12.39 -25.38 -11.00
N GLU A 190 12.50 -26.31 -11.95
CA GLU A 190 12.00 -26.10 -13.32
C GLU A 190 10.48 -25.88 -13.38
N ALA A 191 9.72 -26.58 -12.54
CA ALA A 191 8.27 -26.39 -12.46
C ALA A 191 7.92 -25.01 -11.87
N LEU A 192 8.67 -24.55 -10.87
CA LEU A 192 8.51 -23.24 -10.26
C LEU A 192 8.87 -22.12 -11.25
N VAL A 193 9.92 -22.30 -12.06
CA VAL A 193 10.25 -21.37 -13.16
C VAL A 193 9.14 -21.34 -14.21
N ALA A 194 8.57 -22.51 -14.56
CA ALA A 194 7.47 -22.58 -15.52
C ALA A 194 6.19 -21.90 -15.00
N LEU A 195 5.91 -21.99 -13.70
CA LEU A 195 4.80 -21.27 -13.05
C LEU A 195 5.07 -19.77 -13.00
N GLU A 196 6.29 -19.36 -12.65
CA GLU A 196 6.72 -17.97 -12.64
C GLU A 196 6.53 -17.30 -14.01
N ALA A 197 6.90 -18.00 -15.10
CA ALA A 197 6.74 -17.50 -16.46
C ALA A 197 5.28 -17.23 -16.86
N GLN A 198 4.30 -17.86 -16.20
CA GLN A 198 2.88 -17.67 -16.47
C GLN A 198 2.30 -16.42 -15.77
N ALA A 199 2.99 -15.86 -14.78
CA ALA A 199 2.47 -14.78 -13.94
C ALA A 199 2.09 -13.53 -14.74
N VAL A 200 2.87 -13.17 -15.77
CA VAL A 200 2.62 -11.98 -16.61
C VAL A 200 1.27 -12.11 -17.33
N ALA A 201 1.02 -13.27 -17.94
CA ALA A 201 -0.22 -13.54 -18.65
C ALA A 201 -1.40 -13.73 -17.68
N ALA A 202 -1.17 -14.38 -16.54
CA ALA A 202 -2.21 -14.61 -15.52
C ALA A 202 -2.67 -13.31 -14.83
N ALA A 203 -1.80 -12.30 -14.74
CA ALA A 203 -2.13 -11.00 -14.17
C ALA A 203 -2.61 -9.97 -15.20
N ALA A 204 -2.71 -10.36 -16.47
CA ALA A 204 -3.22 -9.47 -17.51
C ALA A 204 -4.73 -9.29 -17.32
N GLY A 205 -5.18 -8.04 -17.38
CA GLY A 205 -6.58 -7.67 -17.19
C GLY A 205 -6.75 -6.17 -17.22
N ASP A 206 -8.00 -5.74 -17.17
CA ASP A 206 -8.39 -4.33 -17.15
C ASP A 206 -8.92 -3.89 -15.78
N THR A 207 -9.03 -4.77 -14.79
CA THR A 207 -9.45 -4.41 -13.41
C THR A 207 -8.35 -3.69 -12.63
N LEU A 208 -8.68 -2.61 -11.95
CA LEU A 208 -7.81 -2.03 -10.92
C LEU A 208 -7.96 -2.78 -9.60
N LEU A 209 -6.89 -3.47 -9.18
CA LEU A 209 -6.79 -4.10 -7.87
C LEU A 209 -6.21 -3.11 -6.85
N GLN A 210 -6.87 -2.94 -5.70
CA GLN A 210 -6.48 -2.07 -4.59
C GLN A 210 -5.83 -2.86 -3.46
#